data_AF-A0A7S3J054-F1
#
_entry.id   AF-A0A7S3J054-F1
#
_cell.length_a   1.000
_cell.length_b   1.000
_cell.length_c   1.000
_cell.angle_alpha   90.00
_cell.angle_beta   90.00
_cell.angle_gamma   90.00
#
_symmetry.space_group_name_H-M   'P 1'
#
loop_
_entity.id
_entity.type
_entity.pdbx_description
1 polymer ?
#
loop_
_entity_poly.entity_id
_entity_poly.type
_entity_poly.pdbx_seq_one_letter_code
_entity_poly.pdbx_strand_id
1 'polypeptide(L)'
;MLKNVSEESGVIPIILLFLFMLIAVMHIPIIFFIGKEAVLVIFYELTKKCHLPVASVEIEVATVNGNVIPDEGEEHPATNQQNLEIELDDFEVQNNRETRNELNDNNQPSKIITETPTPNPKEYLNMKPVYYYSITLICYFIVVLLSIVVGDVRLFFGIIGSTVACFMGLTGPGSFYIITVHKLGLGFPDTKSVIIYIVAWIYLVVGITGMIGFNICVIANAIIG
;
A
#
# COMPACT_ATOMS: atom_id res chain seq x y z
N MET A 1 8.50 2.00 34.70
CA MET A 1 8.27 0.59 35.14
C MET A 1 9.58 -0.20 35.28
N LEU A 2 10.58 -0.03 34.40
CA LEU A 2 11.90 -0.68 34.57
C LEU A 2 12.81 -0.06 35.65
N LYS A 3 12.57 1.18 36.10
CA LYS A 3 13.34 1.80 37.21
C LYS A 3 13.16 1.08 38.55
N ASN A 4 11.97 0.55 38.85
CA ASN A 4 11.78 -0.29 40.04
C ASN A 4 12.52 -1.63 39.95
N VAL A 5 12.75 -2.13 38.74
CA VAL A 5 13.44 -3.41 38.54
C VAL A 5 14.96 -3.23 38.62
N SER A 6 15.51 -2.03 38.39
CA SER A 6 16.94 -1.78 38.57
C SER A 6 17.36 -1.53 40.02
N GLU A 7 16.43 -1.14 40.89
CA GLU A 7 16.70 -0.91 42.32
C GLU A 7 16.53 -2.20 43.15
N GLU A 8 15.76 -3.18 42.68
CA GLU A 8 15.80 -4.53 43.26
C GLU A 8 17.08 -5.25 42.84
N SER A 9 17.99 -5.45 43.79
CA SER A 9 19.11 -6.38 43.66
C SER A 9 18.59 -7.81 43.59
N GLY A 10 18.06 -8.20 42.44
CA GLY A 10 17.45 -9.50 42.17
C GLY A 10 17.97 -10.13 40.89
N VAL A 11 17.88 -11.45 40.80
CA VAL A 11 18.28 -12.21 39.59
C VAL A 11 17.30 -11.96 38.41
N ILE A 12 16.08 -11.51 38.72
CA ILE A 12 14.97 -11.30 37.77
C ILE A 12 15.32 -10.28 36.66
N PRO A 13 15.82 -9.06 36.94
CA PRO A 13 16.25 -8.13 35.90
C PRO A 13 17.29 -8.71 34.95
N ILE A 14 18.24 -9.51 35.45
CA ILE A 14 19.29 -10.13 34.63
C ILE A 14 18.67 -11.15 33.67
N ILE A 15 17.74 -11.97 34.15
CA ILE A 15 17.02 -12.96 33.32
C ILE A 15 16.19 -12.25 32.26
N LEU A 16 15.46 -11.18 32.62
CA LEU A 16 14.66 -10.39 31.68
C LEU A 16 15.53 -9.70 30.62
N LEU A 17 16.67 -9.12 31.03
CA LEU A 17 17.62 -8.50 30.11
C LEU A 17 18.19 -9.53 29.13
N PHE A 18 18.56 -10.70 29.62
CA PHE A 18 19.07 -11.80 28.79
C PHE A 18 18.02 -12.31 27.80
N LEU A 19 16.78 -12.52 28.24
CA LEU A 19 15.67 -12.93 27.39
C LEU A 19 15.38 -11.88 26.31
N PHE A 20 15.37 -10.60 26.69
CA PHE A 20 15.20 -9.48 25.76
C PHE A 20 16.34 -9.43 24.75
N MET A 21 17.60 -9.61 25.18
CA MET A 21 18.76 -9.72 24.30
C MET A 21 18.62 -10.87 23.30
N LEU A 22 18.15 -12.04 23.75
CA LEU A 22 17.98 -13.20 22.88
C LEU A 22 16.88 -12.97 21.84
N ILE A 23 15.74 -12.41 22.26
CA ILE A 23 14.66 -12.00 21.37
C ILE A 23 15.16 -10.95 20.39
N ALA A 24 15.88 -9.93 20.84
CA ALA A 24 16.43 -8.88 19.99
C ALA A 24 17.43 -9.43 18.97
N VAL A 25 18.38 -10.27 19.39
CA VAL A 25 19.37 -10.91 18.50
C VAL A 25 18.70 -11.82 17.46
N MET A 26 17.56 -12.43 17.77
CA MET A 26 16.78 -13.24 16.83
C MET A 26 15.86 -12.40 15.92
N HIS A 27 15.20 -11.38 16.46
CA HIS A 27 14.24 -10.56 15.71
C HIS A 27 14.91 -9.51 14.84
N ILE A 28 16.00 -8.89 15.29
CA ILE A 28 16.69 -7.85 14.52
C ILE A 28 17.06 -8.39 13.13
N PRO A 29 17.70 -9.56 12.96
CA PRO A 29 17.98 -10.12 11.64
C PRO A 29 16.73 -10.40 10.81
N ILE A 30 15.63 -10.88 11.42
CA ILE A 30 14.39 -11.21 10.71
C ILE A 30 13.69 -9.94 10.19
N ILE A 31 13.56 -8.93 11.05
CA ILE A 31 12.98 -7.63 10.68
C ILE A 31 13.88 -6.96 9.64
N PHE A 32 15.19 -7.06 9.80
CA PHE A 32 16.14 -6.54 8.81
C PHE A 32 16.04 -7.29 7.48
N PHE A 33 15.79 -8.59 7.53
CA PHE A 33 15.67 -9.41 6.33
C PHE A 33 14.40 -9.05 5.55
N ILE A 34 13.27 -8.86 6.22
CA ILE A 34 12.04 -8.43 5.56
C ILE A 34 12.16 -6.97 5.08
N GLY A 35 12.74 -6.11 5.93
CA GLY A 35 12.95 -4.70 5.64
C GLY A 35 13.88 -4.47 4.44
N LYS A 36 15.00 -5.20 4.35
CA LYS A 36 15.92 -5.07 3.21
C LYS A 36 15.23 -5.46 1.90
N GLU A 37 14.45 -6.54 1.88
CA GLU A 37 13.77 -6.97 0.65
C GLU A 37 12.73 -5.91 0.22
N ALA A 38 12.00 -5.31 1.16
CA ALA A 38 11.09 -4.22 0.86
C ALA A 38 11.81 -2.98 0.28
N VAL A 39 12.93 -2.59 0.87
CA VAL A 39 13.76 -1.46 0.37
C VAL A 39 14.32 -1.77 -1.02
N LEU A 40 14.77 -3.00 -1.25
CA LEU A 40 15.30 -3.43 -2.55
C LEU A 40 14.23 -3.42 -3.65
N VAL A 41 13.02 -3.86 -3.34
CA VAL A 41 11.88 -3.79 -4.27
C VAL A 41 11.56 -2.33 -4.61
N ILE A 42 11.49 -1.45 -3.61
CA ILE A 42 11.24 -0.02 -3.84
C ILE A 42 12.36 0.60 -4.70
N PHE A 43 13.62 0.30 -4.39
CA PHE A 43 14.77 0.82 -5.12
C PHE A 43 14.80 0.32 -6.57
N TYR A 44 14.47 -0.96 -6.79
CA TYR A 44 14.32 -1.54 -8.12
C TYR A 44 13.23 -0.83 -8.93
N GLU A 45 12.05 -0.60 -8.34
CA GLU A 45 10.96 0.14 -8.99
C GLU A 45 11.33 1.60 -9.32
N LEU A 46 12.07 2.27 -8.43
CA LEU A 46 12.54 3.64 -8.67
C LEU A 46 13.56 3.70 -9.81
N THR A 47 14.51 2.77 -9.86
CA THR A 47 15.54 2.72 -10.91
C THR A 47 14.95 2.30 -12.27
N LYS A 48 13.99 1.38 -12.30
CA LYS A 48 13.28 0.97 -13.52
C LYS A 48 12.53 2.13 -14.17
N LYS A 49 11.86 2.98 -13.38
CA LYS A 49 11.16 4.18 -13.89
C LYS A 49 12.07 5.23 -14.51
N CYS A 50 13.35 5.24 -14.15
CA CYS A 50 14.33 6.14 -14.75
C CYS A 50 14.72 5.75 -16.18
N HIS A 51 14.47 4.49 -16.57
CA HIS A 51 14.89 3.93 -17.85
C HIS A 51 13.76 3.63 -18.84
N LEU A 52 12.50 3.78 -18.44
CA LEU A 52 11.42 3.75 -19.42
C LEU A 52 11.44 5.09 -20.16
N PRO A 53 11.74 5.13 -21.46
CA PRO A 53 11.46 6.33 -22.24
C PRO A 53 9.98 6.63 -22.03
N VAL A 54 9.64 7.91 -21.87
CA VAL A 54 8.27 8.39 -21.97
C VAL A 54 7.82 8.07 -23.38
N ALA A 55 7.45 6.82 -23.62
CA ALA A 55 6.69 6.41 -24.77
C ALA A 55 5.35 7.08 -24.53
N SER A 56 5.23 8.29 -25.07
CA SER A 56 3.97 8.94 -25.39
C SER A 56 3.05 7.84 -25.90
N VAL A 57 2.12 7.43 -25.04
CA VAL A 57 0.95 6.69 -25.45
C VAL A 57 0.20 7.71 -26.32
N GLU A 58 0.59 7.81 -27.59
CA GLU A 58 -0.29 8.28 -28.63
C GLU A 58 -1.46 7.32 -28.58
N ILE A 59 -2.50 7.74 -27.88
CA ILE A 59 -3.82 7.18 -28.03
C ILE A 59 -4.16 7.49 -29.48
N GLU A 60 -3.85 6.57 -30.39
CA GLU A 60 -4.44 6.52 -31.71
C GLU A 60 -5.93 6.30 -31.45
N VAL A 61 -6.65 7.41 -31.24
CA VAL A 61 -8.10 7.45 -31.22
C VAL A 61 -8.50 7.02 -32.61
N ALA A 62 -8.69 5.72 -32.78
CA ALA A 62 -9.36 5.14 -33.93
C ALA A 62 -10.71 5.83 -34.00
N THR A 63 -10.75 6.88 -34.81
CA THR A 63 -11.94 7.67 -35.09
C THR A 63 -12.78 6.72 -35.91
N VAL A 64 -13.65 5.97 -35.24
CA VAL A 64 -14.69 5.17 -35.88
C VAL A 64 -15.59 6.19 -36.57
N ASN A 65 -15.27 6.48 -37.83
CA ASN A 65 -16.13 7.14 -38.78
C ASN A 65 -17.30 6.18 -39.05
N GLY A 66 -18.23 6.11 -38.10
CA GLY A 66 -19.55 5.56 -38.30
C GLY A 66 -20.35 6.53 -39.16
N ASN A 67 -20.52 6.19 -40.44
CA ASN A 67 -21.53 6.76 -41.30
C ASN A 67 -22.88 6.76 -40.58
N VAL A 68 -23.36 7.95 -40.22
CA VAL A 68 -24.73 8.17 -39.78
C VAL A 68 -25.60 8.06 -41.03
N ILE A 69 -26.35 6.96 -41.14
CA ILE A 69 -27.51 6.87 -42.02
C ILE A 69 -28.63 7.67 -41.33
N PRO A 70 -29.19 8.72 -41.94
CA PRO A 70 -30.39 9.35 -41.43
C PRO A 70 -31.57 8.42 -41.73
N ASP A 71 -32.18 7.87 -40.67
CA ASP A 71 -33.48 7.21 -40.80
C ASP A 71 -34.56 8.20 -40.31
N GLU A 72 -35.46 8.52 -41.23
CA GLU A 72 -36.60 9.41 -41.04
C GLU A 72 -37.74 8.65 -40.37
N GLY A 73 -38.32 9.27 -39.34
CA GLY A 73 -39.76 9.17 -39.06
C GLY A 73 -40.22 7.97 -38.24
N GLU A 74 -40.70 8.24 -37.03
CA GLU A 74 -42.15 8.27 -36.78
C GLU A 74 -42.44 8.78 -35.35
N GLU A 75 -43.29 9.80 -35.27
CA GLU A 75 -43.99 10.22 -34.06
C GLU A 75 -44.97 9.12 -33.63
N HIS A 76 -45.12 8.86 -32.32
CA HIS A 76 -46.31 9.12 -31.48
C HIS A 76 -46.31 8.31 -30.15
N PRO A 77 -47.24 8.52 -29.18
CA PRO A 77 -46.88 9.04 -27.86
C PRO A 77 -47.07 8.09 -26.66
N ALA A 78 -46.50 8.52 -25.53
CA ALA A 78 -46.92 8.40 -24.13
C ALA A 78 -47.76 7.20 -23.67
N THR A 79 -47.30 6.46 -22.65
CA THR A 79 -48.15 5.90 -21.57
C THR A 79 -47.35 5.57 -20.29
N ASN A 80 -47.77 6.24 -19.21
CA ASN A 80 -47.86 5.88 -17.77
C ASN A 80 -46.82 5.03 -17.01
N GLN A 81 -46.31 5.68 -15.95
CA GLN A 81 -46.48 5.39 -14.51
C GLN A 81 -46.18 4.01 -13.91
N GLN A 82 -45.32 4.09 -12.88
CA GLN A 82 -45.43 3.45 -11.56
C GLN A 82 -45.31 1.92 -11.48
N ASN A 83 -44.16 1.45 -10.99
CA ASN A 83 -44.05 0.81 -9.66
C ASN A 83 -42.58 0.46 -9.40
N LEU A 84 -42.00 1.09 -8.38
CA LEU A 84 -40.68 0.76 -7.86
C LEU A 84 -40.86 0.38 -6.39
N GLU A 85 -41.11 -0.90 -6.16
CA GLU A 85 -41.08 -1.54 -4.85
C GLU A 85 -40.27 -2.81 -5.05
N ILE A 86 -39.00 -2.79 -4.62
CA ILE A 86 -38.19 -4.00 -4.51
C ILE A 86 -37.51 -3.98 -3.15
N GLU A 87 -38.02 -4.89 -2.33
CA GLU A 87 -37.49 -5.44 -1.09
C GLU A 87 -35.97 -5.64 -1.08
N LEU A 88 -35.36 -5.26 0.04
CA LEU A 88 -34.22 -5.97 0.59
C LEU A 88 -34.71 -7.32 1.12
N ASP A 89 -34.19 -8.43 0.62
CA ASP A 89 -33.47 -9.41 1.45
C ASP A 89 -32.84 -10.55 0.63
N ASP A 90 -31.81 -11.11 1.24
CA ASP A 90 -31.18 -12.41 1.02
C ASP A 90 -30.18 -12.60 -0.13
N PHE A 91 -28.94 -12.32 0.27
CA PHE A 91 -27.71 -12.81 -0.33
C PHE A 91 -27.49 -14.28 0.05
N GLU A 92 -27.93 -15.24 -0.79
CA GLU A 92 -27.46 -16.64 -0.73
C GLU A 92 -26.83 -17.10 -2.06
N VAL A 93 -25.50 -17.21 -1.99
CA VAL A 93 -24.64 -18.33 -2.45
C VAL A 93 -25.26 -19.34 -3.45
N GLN A 94 -24.81 -19.19 -4.70
CA GLN A 94 -24.14 -20.21 -5.54
C GLN A 94 -24.76 -21.61 -5.66
N ASN A 95 -25.03 -22.02 -6.91
CA ASN A 95 -24.29 -23.05 -7.66
C ASN A 95 -25.20 -23.93 -8.54
N ASN A 96 -24.70 -24.26 -9.73
CA ASN A 96 -25.19 -25.23 -10.72
C ASN A 96 -26.45 -24.85 -11.55
N ARG A 97 -26.25 -24.54 -12.83
CA ARG A 97 -26.61 -25.46 -13.94
C ARG A 97 -26.40 -24.84 -15.35
N GLU A 98 -25.53 -25.53 -16.09
CA GLU A 98 -25.77 -26.05 -17.46
C GLU A 98 -25.89 -25.01 -18.59
N THR A 99 -24.84 -24.86 -19.42
CA THR A 99 -24.58 -25.71 -20.60
C THR A 99 -25.68 -25.64 -21.65
N ARG A 100 -25.62 -24.66 -22.56
CA ARG A 100 -25.81 -24.77 -24.02
C ARG A 100 -26.06 -23.40 -24.63
N ASN A 101 -25.13 -22.94 -25.47
CA ASN A 101 -25.40 -22.60 -26.87
C ASN A 101 -24.13 -22.03 -27.48
N GLU A 102 -23.30 -22.93 -28.01
CA GLU A 102 -22.44 -22.61 -29.15
C GLU A 102 -23.33 -22.56 -30.40
N LEU A 103 -23.49 -21.39 -31.00
CA LEU A 103 -23.24 -21.19 -32.43
C LEU A 103 -23.32 -19.69 -32.76
N ASN A 104 -22.41 -19.27 -33.63
CA ASN A 104 -22.54 -18.12 -34.53
C ASN A 104 -22.03 -16.75 -34.03
N ASP A 105 -20.74 -16.47 -34.25
CA ASP A 105 -20.35 -15.43 -35.22
C ASP A 105 -18.84 -15.46 -35.50
N ASN A 106 -18.47 -16.01 -36.67
CA ASN A 106 -17.14 -15.89 -37.23
C ASN A 106 -17.02 -14.54 -37.95
N ASN A 107 -16.60 -13.48 -37.24
CA ASN A 107 -15.88 -12.32 -37.79
C ASN A 107 -15.48 -11.32 -36.69
N GLN A 108 -14.94 -11.83 -35.58
CA GLN A 108 -14.34 -10.95 -34.58
C GLN A 108 -12.86 -10.72 -34.96
N PRO A 109 -12.42 -9.47 -35.22
CA PRO A 109 -11.01 -9.20 -35.47
C PRO A 109 -10.22 -9.74 -34.28
N SER A 110 -9.24 -10.60 -34.57
CA SER A 110 -8.32 -11.16 -33.58
C SER A 110 -7.69 -10.00 -32.83
N LYS A 111 -8.30 -9.65 -31.69
CA LYS A 111 -7.75 -8.71 -30.74
C LYS A 111 -6.50 -9.41 -30.26
N ILE A 112 -5.35 -8.97 -30.76
CA ILE A 112 -4.04 -9.40 -30.28
C ILE A 112 -4.04 -9.01 -28.80
N ILE A 113 -4.46 -9.94 -27.94
CA ILE A 113 -4.31 -9.83 -26.49
C ILE A 113 -2.81 -9.92 -26.31
N THR A 114 -2.18 -8.75 -26.32
CA THR A 114 -0.80 -8.61 -25.88
C THR A 114 -0.86 -8.98 -24.40
N GLU A 115 -0.56 -10.24 -24.08
CA GLU A 115 -0.40 -10.69 -22.72
C GLU A 115 0.66 -9.79 -22.10
N THR A 116 0.21 -8.86 -21.26
CA THR A 116 1.12 -8.03 -20.47
C THR A 116 1.99 -8.99 -19.67
N PRO A 117 3.32 -9.00 -19.90
CA PRO A 117 4.19 -9.97 -19.26
C PRO A 117 3.98 -9.88 -17.75
N THR A 118 3.56 -10.99 -17.16
CA THR A 118 3.34 -11.06 -15.72
C THR A 118 4.68 -10.76 -15.05
N PRO A 119 4.77 -9.71 -14.21
CA PRO A 119 6.03 -9.33 -13.60
C PRO A 119 6.52 -10.49 -12.73
N ASN A 120 7.67 -11.06 -13.08
CA ASN A 120 8.25 -12.14 -12.32
C ASN A 120 8.63 -11.60 -10.92
N PRO A 121 8.02 -12.10 -9.83
CA PRO A 121 8.22 -11.54 -8.50
C PRO A 121 9.65 -11.70 -7.97
N LYS A 122 10.54 -12.37 -8.71
CA LYS A 122 11.95 -12.60 -8.38
C LYS A 122 12.92 -11.78 -9.25
N GLU A 123 12.45 -10.86 -10.07
CA GLU A 123 13.31 -10.10 -10.99
C GLU A 123 14.36 -9.25 -10.24
N TYR A 124 14.05 -8.78 -9.03
CA TYR A 124 15.01 -8.05 -8.19
C TYR A 124 16.21 -8.91 -7.73
N LEU A 125 16.09 -10.25 -7.72
CA LEU A 125 17.21 -11.14 -7.40
C LEU A 125 18.29 -11.13 -8.50
N ASN A 126 17.94 -10.71 -9.71
CA ASN A 126 18.88 -10.57 -10.82
C ASN A 126 19.56 -9.19 -10.87
N MET A 127 19.33 -8.31 -9.89
CA MET A 127 20.05 -7.04 -9.87
C MET A 127 21.54 -7.24 -9.63
N LYS A 128 22.37 -6.30 -10.09
CA LYS A 128 23.83 -6.41 -9.92
C LYS A 128 24.17 -6.57 -8.42
N PRO A 129 24.97 -7.58 -8.04
CA PRO A 129 25.28 -7.88 -6.64
C PRO A 129 25.83 -6.67 -5.87
N VAL A 130 26.54 -5.77 -6.56
CA VAL A 130 27.07 -4.52 -5.98
C VAL A 130 25.97 -3.71 -5.30
N TYR A 131 24.82 -3.48 -5.94
CA TYR A 131 23.73 -2.71 -5.34
C TYR A 131 23.14 -3.43 -4.12
N TYR A 132 23.02 -4.75 -4.19
CA TYR A 132 22.52 -5.58 -3.09
C TYR A 132 23.36 -5.41 -1.83
N TYR A 133 24.66 -5.63 -1.97
CA TYR A 133 25.59 -5.58 -0.84
C TYR A 133 25.81 -4.16 -0.34
N SER A 134 25.86 -3.16 -1.22
CA SER A 134 26.01 -1.77 -0.82
C SER A 134 24.84 -1.27 0.01
N ILE A 135 23.60 -1.50 -0.41
CA ILE A 135 22.41 -1.08 0.35
C ILE A 135 22.37 -1.80 1.70
N THR A 136 22.61 -3.11 1.70
CA THR A 136 22.64 -3.91 2.93
C THR A 136 23.69 -3.38 3.90
N LEU A 137 24.91 -3.11 3.43
CA LEU A 137 26.01 -2.60 4.24
C LEU A 137 25.72 -1.20 4.79
N ILE A 138 25.11 -0.32 4.01
CA ILE A 138 24.67 1.01 4.47
C ILE A 138 23.61 0.88 5.56
N CYS A 139 22.61 0.02 5.39
CA CYS A 139 21.60 -0.21 6.41
C CYS A 139 22.25 -0.71 7.71
N TYR A 140 23.15 -1.70 7.64
CA TYR A 140 23.87 -2.19 8.82
C TYR A 140 24.70 -1.10 9.48
N PHE A 141 25.41 -0.30 8.69
CA PHE A 141 26.21 0.82 9.20
C PHE A 141 25.34 1.83 9.96
N ILE A 142 24.16 2.17 9.44
CA ILE A 142 23.20 3.06 10.11
C ILE A 142 22.73 2.46 11.43
N VAL A 143 22.42 1.17 11.49
CA VAL A 143 22.02 0.49 12.73
C VAL A 143 23.14 0.52 13.77
N VAL A 144 24.38 0.24 13.37
CA VAL A 144 25.55 0.32 14.26
C VAL A 144 25.72 1.75 14.78
N LEU A 145 25.62 2.75 13.91
CA LEU A 145 25.74 4.16 14.29
C LEU A 145 24.62 4.56 15.27
N LEU A 146 23.38 4.14 15.02
CA LEU A 146 22.25 4.33 15.94
C LEU A 146 22.50 3.65 17.29
N SER A 147 23.07 2.45 17.31
CA SER A 147 23.36 1.73 18.56
C SER A 147 24.40 2.43 19.44
N ILE A 148 25.31 3.20 18.84
CA ILE A 148 26.32 3.99 19.57
C ILE A 148 25.68 5.26 20.17
N VAL A 149 24.78 5.90 19.43
CA VAL A 149 24.16 7.18 19.83
C VAL A 149 23.04 6.98 20.85
N VAL A 150 22.33 5.85 20.79
CA VAL A 150 21.17 5.57 21.63
C VAL A 150 21.61 4.94 22.96
N GLY A 151 21.69 5.76 24.01
CA GLY A 151 21.93 5.29 25.37
C GLY A 151 20.70 4.67 26.06
N ASP A 152 19.48 5.07 25.67
CA ASP A 152 18.23 4.51 26.21
C ASP A 152 17.44 3.75 25.12
N VAL A 153 17.45 2.43 25.25
CA VAL A 153 16.76 1.48 24.37
C VAL A 153 15.23 1.70 24.39
N ARG A 154 14.66 2.16 25.50
CA ARG A 154 13.21 2.43 25.62
C ARG A 154 12.79 3.62 24.78
N LEU A 155 13.60 4.69 24.76
CA LEU A 155 13.35 5.85 23.93
C LEU A 155 13.29 5.45 22.45
N PHE A 156 14.25 4.64 22.01
CA PHE A 156 14.34 4.17 20.63
C PHE A 156 13.16 3.30 20.21
N PHE A 157 12.83 2.27 20.99
CA PHE A 157 11.66 1.43 20.69
C PHE A 157 10.34 2.20 20.81
N GLY A 158 10.26 3.18 21.72
CA GLY A 158 9.12 4.07 21.84
C GLY A 158 8.89 4.86 20.54
N ILE A 159 9.92 5.55 20.04
CA ILE A 159 9.85 6.37 18.82
C ILE A 159 9.54 5.51 17.58
N ILE A 160 10.22 4.37 17.42
CA ILE A 160 9.99 3.49 16.28
C ILE A 160 8.59 2.89 16.36
N GLY A 161 8.18 2.41 17.54
CA GLY A 161 6.87 1.81 17.75
C GLY A 161 5.74 2.77 17.42
N SER A 162 5.77 4.00 17.95
CA SER A 162 4.78 5.03 17.63
C SER A 162 4.79 5.41 16.16
N THR A 163 5.97 5.59 15.57
CA THR A 163 6.10 5.95 14.15
C THR A 163 5.52 4.87 13.24
N VAL A 164 5.88 3.61 13.46
CA VAL A 164 5.39 2.47 12.66
C VAL A 164 3.89 2.27 12.87
N ALA A 165 3.39 2.36 14.10
CA ALA A 165 1.97 2.22 14.40
C ALA A 165 1.13 3.31 13.72
N CYS A 166 1.53 4.57 13.80
CA CYS A 166 0.85 5.67 13.11
C CYS A 166 0.96 5.55 11.59
N PHE A 167 2.12 5.13 11.08
CA PHE A 167 2.31 4.94 9.65
C PHE A 167 1.42 3.82 9.12
N MET A 168 1.45 2.63 9.70
CA MET A 168 0.66 1.49 9.22
C MET A 168 -0.84 1.66 9.47
N GLY A 169 -1.22 2.29 10.57
CA GLY A 169 -2.64 2.48 10.92
C GLY A 169 -3.33 3.60 10.18
N LEU A 170 -2.62 4.71 9.89
CA LEU A 170 -3.25 5.95 9.43
C LEU A 170 -2.58 6.53 8.18
N THR A 171 -1.29 6.86 8.26
CA THR A 171 -0.59 7.62 7.20
C THR A 171 -0.42 6.80 5.93
N GLY A 172 -0.10 5.52 6.04
CA GLY A 172 0.14 4.60 4.92
C GLY A 172 -1.12 4.40 4.07
N PRO A 173 -2.24 3.93 4.63
CA PRO A 173 -3.48 3.77 3.89
C PRO A 173 -3.98 5.09 3.26
N GLY A 174 -3.92 6.20 4.01
CA GLY A 174 -4.35 7.52 3.53
C GLY A 174 -3.49 8.02 2.36
N SER A 175 -2.16 7.95 2.50
CA SER A 175 -1.23 8.36 1.42
C SER A 175 -1.35 7.47 0.19
N PHE A 176 -1.47 6.15 0.37
CA PHE A 176 -1.62 5.21 -0.73
C PHE A 176 -2.87 5.50 -1.57
N TYR A 177 -4.01 5.76 -0.93
CA TYR A 177 -5.24 6.11 -1.63
C TYR A 177 -5.09 7.42 -2.42
N ILE A 178 -4.57 8.48 -1.78
CA ILE A 178 -4.39 9.79 -2.42
C ILE A 178 -3.47 9.68 -3.65
N ILE A 179 -2.34 8.97 -3.52
CA ILE A 179 -1.39 8.77 -4.61
C ILE A 179 -2.03 7.98 -5.75
N THR A 180 -2.84 6.96 -5.43
CA THR A 180 -3.50 6.11 -6.44
C THR A 180 -4.50 6.91 -7.26
N VAL A 181 -5.36 7.70 -6.59
CA VAL A 181 -6.32 8.58 -7.27
C VAL A 181 -5.61 9.58 -8.18
N HIS A 182 -4.55 10.23 -7.69
CA HIS A 182 -3.79 11.20 -8.47
C HIS A 182 -3.05 10.57 -9.67
N LYS A 183 -2.49 9.38 -9.51
CA LYS A 183 -1.75 8.71 -10.60
C LYS A 183 -2.64 8.12 -11.68
N LEU A 184 -3.81 7.60 -11.30
CA LEU A 184 -4.72 6.96 -12.24
C LEU A 184 -5.62 7.97 -12.96
N GLY A 185 -5.57 9.26 -12.58
CA GLY A 185 -6.43 10.28 -13.18
C GLY A 185 -7.91 9.96 -13.05
N LEU A 186 -8.28 9.20 -12.01
CA LEU A 186 -9.66 8.84 -11.75
C LEU A 186 -10.37 10.14 -11.39
N GLY A 187 -11.17 10.66 -12.31
CA GLY A 187 -12.13 11.71 -12.00
C GLY A 187 -13.01 11.26 -10.82
N PHE A 188 -13.66 12.20 -10.16
CA PHE A 188 -14.62 11.90 -9.11
C PHE A 188 -16.04 11.97 -9.68
N PRO A 189 -16.56 10.92 -10.35
CA PRO A 189 -17.89 10.97 -10.94
C PRO A 189 -18.97 11.02 -9.86
N ASP A 190 -18.72 10.39 -8.71
CA ASP A 190 -19.68 10.24 -7.63
C ASP A 190 -19.30 11.06 -6.39
N THR A 191 -20.33 11.59 -5.71
CA THR A 191 -20.19 12.25 -4.40
C THR A 191 -19.54 11.34 -3.36
N LYS A 192 -19.80 10.03 -3.44
CA LYS A 192 -19.18 9.01 -2.58
C LYS A 192 -17.65 8.99 -2.73
N SER A 193 -17.15 9.06 -3.97
CA SER A 193 -15.70 9.06 -4.25
C SER A 193 -15.00 10.31 -3.70
N VAL A 194 -15.69 11.47 -3.73
CA VAL A 194 -15.21 12.71 -3.11
C VAL A 194 -15.11 12.56 -1.59
N ILE A 195 -16.11 11.99 -0.94
CA ILE A 195 -16.10 11.78 0.52
C ILE A 195 -14.94 10.86 0.92
N ILE A 196 -14.75 9.74 0.23
CA ILE A 196 -13.63 8.81 0.52
C ILE A 196 -12.28 9.52 0.36
N TYR A 197 -12.14 10.39 -0.65
CA TYR A 197 -10.93 11.19 -0.85
C TYR A 197 -10.66 12.16 0.31
N ILE A 198 -11.70 12.85 0.79
CA ILE A 198 -11.59 13.73 1.97
C ILE A 198 -11.21 12.92 3.22
N VAL A 199 -11.83 11.75 3.42
CA VAL A 199 -11.51 10.86 4.55
C VAL A 199 -10.04 10.42 4.48
N ALA A 200 -9.52 10.07 3.31
CA ALA A 200 -8.10 9.71 3.14
C ALA A 200 -7.15 10.85 3.56
N TRP A 201 -7.48 12.11 3.24
CA TRP A 201 -6.74 13.28 3.70
C TRP A 201 -6.79 13.45 5.22
N ILE A 202 -7.97 13.25 5.83
CA ILE A 202 -8.11 13.29 7.29
C ILE A 202 -7.23 12.21 7.94
N TYR A 203 -7.26 10.99 7.43
CA TYR A 203 -6.40 9.89 7.92
C TYR A 203 -4.91 10.25 7.82
N LEU A 204 -4.49 10.86 6.71
CA LEU A 204 -3.12 11.30 6.52
C LEU A 204 -2.72 12.36 7.57
N VAL A 205 -3.53 13.40 7.75
CA VAL A 205 -3.24 14.51 8.67
C VAL A 205 -3.27 14.05 10.12
N VAL A 206 -4.27 13.26 10.51
CA VAL A 206 -4.38 12.68 11.86
C VAL A 206 -3.22 11.74 12.12
N GLY A 207 -2.83 10.92 11.14
CA GLY A 207 -1.67 10.02 11.25
C GLY A 207 -0.36 10.77 11.48
N ILE A 208 -0.11 11.84 10.72
CA ILE A 208 1.11 12.67 10.88
C ILE A 208 1.09 13.40 12.23
N THR A 209 -0.04 13.99 12.61
CA THR A 209 -0.20 14.71 13.87
C THR A 209 -0.03 13.77 15.06
N GLY A 210 -0.65 12.59 15.01
CA GLY A 210 -0.51 11.54 16.01
C GLY A 210 0.94 11.06 16.13
N MET A 211 1.61 10.81 15.00
CA MET A 211 3.01 10.41 14.97
C MET A 211 3.92 11.42 15.70
N ILE A 212 3.75 12.72 15.42
CA ILE A 212 4.50 13.78 16.10
C ILE A 212 4.16 13.81 17.60
N GLY A 213 2.86 13.78 17.94
CA GLY A 213 2.39 13.81 19.32
C GLY A 213 2.92 12.64 20.17
N PHE A 214 2.82 11.42 19.66
CA PHE A 214 3.34 10.23 20.36
C PHE A 214 4.86 10.27 20.49
N ASN A 215 5.59 10.72 19.47
CA ASN A 215 7.04 10.87 19.55
C ASN A 215 7.45 11.90 20.62
N ILE A 216 6.74 13.04 20.71
CA ILE A 216 6.96 14.04 21.77
C ILE A 216 6.66 13.44 23.15
N CYS A 217 5.56 12.70 23.30
CA CYS A 217 5.23 12.02 24.56
C CYS A 217 6.31 11.02 24.98
N VAL A 218 6.85 10.24 24.03
CA VAL A 218 7.93 9.28 24.30
C VAL A 218 9.20 10.02 24.75
N ILE A 219 9.56 11.12 24.09
CA ILE A 219 10.73 11.94 24.45
C ILE A 219 10.53 12.59 25.83
N ALA A 220 9.36 13.19 26.09
CA ALA A 220 9.06 13.80 27.38
C ALA A 220 9.12 12.79 28.52
N ASN A 221 8.55 11.59 28.32
CA ASN A 221 8.62 10.50 29.31
C ASN A 221 10.05 10.02 29.55
N ALA A 222 10.94 10.07 28.56
CA ALA A 222 12.34 9.70 28.73
C ALA A 222 13.16 10.77 29.47
N ILE A 223 12.82 12.06 29.31
CA ILE A 223 13.51 13.17 29.98
C ILE A 223 13.09 13.28 31.45
N ILE A 224 11.80 13.12 31.74
CA ILE A 224 11.25 13.19 33.10
C ILE A 224 11.52 11.89 33.88
N GLY A 225 11.60 10.77 33.14
CA GLY A 225 11.56 9.41 33.63
C GLY A 225 12.78 8.97 34.39
#